data_AF-A0A2N3N397-F1
#
_entry.id   AF-A0A2N3N397-F1
#
_cell.length_a   1.000
_cell.length_b   1.000
_cell.length_c   1.000
_cell.angle_alpha   90.00
_cell.angle_beta   90.00
_cell.angle_gamma   90.00
#
_symmetry.space_group_name_H-M   'P 1'
#
loop_
_entity.id
_entity.type
_entity.pdbx_description
1 polymer ?
#
loop_
_entity_poly.entity_id
_entity_poly.type
_entity_poly.pdbx_seq_one_letter_code
_entity_poly.pdbx_strand_id
1 'polypeptide(L)'
;MFYAQNCFDFTTATSEDIALFLGTIGRNADYIRHVRVSFPEVLYLDPGDVCLSGSDISILASIQSRCPNLTTLTTSRYSTNITELRLDALDYPKIVAEALKLVDTHFRAIKSLHEIIIILVWCSVV
;
A
#
# COMPACT_ATOMS: atom_id res chain seq x y z
N MET A 1 -19.16 1.23 20.06
CA MET A 1 -18.16 2.22 19.63
C MET A 1 -18.21 2.28 18.09
N PHE A 2 -18.91 3.27 17.53
CA PHE A 2 -19.34 3.26 16.11
C PHE A 2 -18.28 3.74 15.10
N TYR A 3 -17.07 4.12 15.54
CA TYR A 3 -16.02 4.63 14.65
C TYR A 3 -15.01 3.57 14.17
N ALA A 4 -15.15 2.31 14.61
CA ALA A 4 -14.31 1.20 14.14
C ALA A 4 -14.57 0.83 12.66
N GLN A 5 -15.59 1.41 12.03
CA GLN A 5 -16.00 1.12 10.65
C GLN A 5 -15.66 2.24 9.65
N ASN A 6 -14.94 3.31 10.03
CA ASN A 6 -14.60 4.40 9.12
C ASN A 6 -13.44 3.97 8.19
N CYS A 7 -13.79 3.08 7.27
CA CYS A 7 -12.94 2.43 6.30
C CYS A 7 -13.16 3.06 4.93
N PHE A 8 -12.09 3.57 4.32
CA PHE A 8 -12.11 4.07 2.94
C PHE A 8 -11.36 3.11 2.03
N ASP A 9 -11.97 2.77 0.90
CA ASP A 9 -11.37 1.90 -0.09
C ASP A 9 -10.84 2.72 -1.27
N PHE A 10 -9.53 2.68 -1.45
CA PHE A 10 -8.79 3.39 -2.50
C PHE A 10 -8.08 2.41 -3.45
N THR A 11 -8.42 1.12 -3.46
CA THR A 11 -7.71 0.13 -4.30
C THR A 11 -7.75 0.46 -5.80
N THR A 12 -8.79 1.14 -6.27
CA THR A 12 -8.98 1.52 -7.68
C THR A 12 -8.79 3.02 -7.93
N ALA A 13 -8.40 3.79 -6.90
CA ALA A 13 -8.27 5.24 -7.00
C ALA A 13 -6.85 5.63 -7.40
N THR A 14 -6.72 6.71 -8.19
CA THR A 14 -5.41 7.27 -8.51
C THR A 14 -4.85 8.10 -7.34
N SER A 15 -3.55 8.39 -7.35
CA SER A 15 -2.94 9.29 -6.36
C SER A 15 -3.58 10.67 -6.37
N GLU A 16 -3.98 11.18 -7.54
CA GLU A 16 -4.65 12.47 -7.70
C GLU A 16 -6.05 12.46 -7.08
N ASP A 17 -6.84 11.40 -7.34
CA ASP A 17 -8.19 11.25 -6.79
C ASP A 17 -8.16 11.20 -5.26
N ILE A 18 -7.22 10.45 -4.69
CA ILE A 18 -7.06 10.33 -3.24
C ILE A 18 -6.63 11.67 -2.64
N ALA A 19 -5.66 12.35 -3.25
CA ALA A 19 -5.19 13.65 -2.77
C ALA A 19 -6.31 14.71 -2.83
N LEU A 20 -7.08 14.72 -3.91
CA LEU A 20 -8.24 15.59 -4.09
C LEU A 20 -9.30 15.28 -3.02
N PHE A 21 -9.71 14.03 -2.87
CA PHE A 21 -10.71 13.59 -1.90
C PHE A 21 -10.32 13.97 -0.46
N LEU A 22 -9.11 13.59 -0.03
CA LEU A 22 -8.62 13.90 1.32
C LEU A 22 -8.46 15.42 1.53
N GLY A 23 -8.16 16.18 0.47
CA GLY A 23 -8.18 17.64 0.49
C GLY A 23 -9.59 18.21 0.68
N THR A 24 -10.57 17.66 -0.04
CA THR A 24 -11.97 18.11 -0.01
C THR A 24 -12.62 17.85 1.34
N ILE A 25 -12.41 16.68 1.95
CA ILE A 25 -12.99 16.38 3.28
C ILE A 25 -12.27 17.13 4.42
N GLY A 26 -11.05 17.62 4.18
CA GLY A 26 -10.26 18.41 5.11
C GLY A 26 -10.07 17.71 6.46
N ARG A 27 -10.36 18.41 7.56
CA ARG A 27 -10.23 17.89 8.93
C ARG A 27 -11.08 16.65 9.22
N ASN A 28 -12.08 16.33 8.39
CA ASN A 28 -12.82 15.09 8.57
C ASN A 28 -11.95 13.84 8.32
N ALA A 29 -10.82 13.98 7.60
CA ALA A 29 -9.84 12.92 7.43
C ALA A 29 -9.23 12.44 8.77
N ASP A 30 -9.27 13.27 9.82
CA ASP A 30 -8.81 12.92 11.17
C ASP A 30 -9.63 11.78 11.80
N TYR A 31 -10.83 11.49 11.26
CA TYR A 31 -11.70 10.40 11.73
C TYR A 31 -11.52 9.11 10.92
N ILE A 32 -10.67 9.11 9.89
CA ILE A 32 -10.34 7.89 9.13
C ILE A 32 -9.47 7.00 9.99
N ARG A 33 -9.94 5.76 10.20
CA ARG A 33 -9.24 4.75 11.02
C ARG A 33 -8.70 3.61 10.18
N HIS A 34 -9.33 3.33 9.04
CA HIS A 34 -8.96 2.25 8.16
C HIS A 34 -8.92 2.72 6.71
N VAL A 35 -7.86 2.36 6.00
CA VAL A 35 -7.73 2.57 4.56
C VAL A 35 -7.39 1.25 3.88
N ARG A 36 -7.98 1.01 2.71
CA ARG A 36 -7.61 -0.06 1.80
C ARG A 36 -6.93 0.52 0.56
N VAL A 37 -5.80 -0.05 0.16
CA VAL A 37 -5.08 0.32 -1.07
C VAL A 37 -4.59 -0.94 -1.78
N SER A 38 -4.21 -0.81 -3.05
CA SER A 38 -3.46 -1.88 -3.72
C SER A 38 -2.07 -2.03 -3.11
N PHE A 39 -1.49 -3.23 -3.18
CA PHE A 39 -0.13 -3.46 -2.69
C PHE A 39 0.88 -2.74 -3.56
N PRO A 40 1.78 -1.92 -2.98
CA PRO A 40 2.70 -1.10 -3.75
C PRO A 40 3.45 -1.92 -4.79
N GLU A 41 3.50 -1.41 -6.00
CA GLU A 41 4.29 -1.98 -7.06
C GLU A 41 5.77 -1.69 -6.81
N VAL A 42 6.52 -2.78 -6.69
CA VAL A 42 7.98 -2.74 -6.60
C VAL A 42 8.55 -2.84 -8.01
N LEU A 43 9.31 -1.82 -8.39
CA LEU A 43 10.01 -1.69 -9.66
C LEU A 43 11.49 -2.03 -9.48
N TYR A 44 12.16 -2.25 -10.62
CA TYR A 44 13.60 -2.50 -10.71
C TYR A 44 14.06 -3.59 -9.73
N LEU A 45 13.68 -4.84 -10.03
CA LEU A 45 14.11 -6.01 -9.28
C LEU A 45 15.58 -6.37 -9.60
N ASP A 46 16.45 -5.37 -9.51
CA ASP A 46 17.90 -5.50 -9.50
C ASP A 46 18.42 -5.19 -8.09
N PRO A 47 19.38 -5.96 -7.54
CA PRO A 47 19.89 -5.75 -6.19
C PRO A 47 20.39 -4.31 -5.98
N GLY A 48 19.88 -3.63 -4.94
CA GLY A 48 20.26 -2.26 -4.61
C GLY A 48 19.57 -1.14 -5.42
N ASP A 49 18.76 -1.47 -6.44
CA ASP A 49 17.99 -0.48 -7.23
C ASP A 49 16.47 -0.59 -7.02
N VAL A 50 16.05 -1.46 -6.09
CA VAL A 50 14.66 -1.70 -5.77
C VAL A 50 13.96 -0.41 -5.33
N CYS A 51 12.88 -0.05 -6.02
CA CYS A 51 12.12 1.17 -5.76
C CYS A 51 10.60 0.92 -5.84
N LEU A 52 9.79 1.81 -5.27
CA LEU A 52 8.33 1.79 -5.46
C LEU A 52 7.90 2.66 -6.63
N SER A 53 6.76 2.35 -7.24
CA SER A 53 6.16 3.23 -8.25
C SER A 53 5.90 4.63 -7.69
N GLY A 54 6.08 5.67 -8.52
CA GLY A 54 5.87 7.06 -8.10
C GLY A 54 4.42 7.35 -7.69
N SER A 55 3.44 6.64 -8.29
CA SER A 55 2.05 6.69 -7.89
C SER A 55 1.84 6.12 -6.49
N ASP A 56 2.41 4.95 -6.18
CA ASP A 56 2.23 4.33 -4.86
C ASP A 56 2.91 5.14 -3.74
N ILE A 57 4.09 5.71 -4.01
CA ILE A 57 4.74 6.65 -3.09
C ILE A 57 3.81 7.83 -2.80
N SER A 58 3.18 8.39 -3.83
CA SER A 58 2.29 9.54 -3.71
C SER A 58 1.00 9.20 -2.94
N ILE A 59 0.45 8.00 -3.14
CA ILE A 59 -0.70 7.48 -2.38
C ILE A 59 -0.34 7.37 -0.90
N LEU A 60 0.77 6.70 -0.57
CA LEU A 60 1.21 6.50 0.81
C LEU A 60 1.54 7.83 1.49
N ALA A 61 2.18 8.77 0.78
CA ALA A 61 2.45 10.11 1.30
C ALA A 61 1.16 10.92 1.57
N SER A 62 0.15 10.79 0.70
CA SER A 62 -1.15 11.44 0.90
C SER A 62 -1.86 10.90 2.14
N ILE A 63 -1.86 9.58 2.32
CA ILE A 63 -2.43 8.92 3.50
C ILE A 63 -1.65 9.34 4.76
N GLN A 64 -0.32 9.30 4.71
CA GLN A 64 0.55 9.65 5.84
C GLN A 64 0.30 11.09 6.33
N SER A 65 0.19 12.04 5.40
CA SER A 65 0.08 13.46 5.74
C SER A 65 -1.34 13.90 6.12
N ARG A 66 -2.38 13.22 5.61
CA ARG A 66 -3.77 13.66 5.76
C ARG A 66 -4.63 12.78 6.66
N CYS A 67 -4.18 11.57 7.00
CA CYS A 67 -4.91 10.66 7.89
C CYS A 67 -4.10 10.45 9.19
N PRO A 68 -3.97 11.46 10.07
CA PRO A 68 -3.07 11.41 11.22
C PRO A 68 -3.44 10.33 12.24
N ASN A 69 -4.70 9.89 12.25
CA ASN A 69 -5.26 8.93 13.21
C ASN A 69 -5.53 7.53 12.62
N LEU A 70 -4.97 7.24 11.43
CA LEU A 70 -5.12 5.96 10.75
C LEU A 70 -4.51 4.82 11.57
N THR A 71 -5.32 3.85 11.98
CA THR A 71 -4.86 2.71 12.79
C THR A 71 -4.60 1.46 11.96
N THR A 72 -5.34 1.28 10.86
CA THR A 72 -5.31 0.05 10.07
C THR A 72 -5.08 0.38 8.60
N LEU A 73 -4.11 -0.27 7.98
CA LEU A 73 -3.89 -0.26 6.54
C LEU A 73 -4.09 -1.68 6.03
N THR A 74 -5.09 -1.87 5.18
CA THR A 74 -5.23 -3.10 4.42
C THR A 74 -4.69 -2.88 3.02
N THR A 75 -3.94 -3.86 2.55
CA THR A 75 -3.41 -3.87 1.21
C THR A 75 -3.68 -5.21 0.55
N SER A 76 -3.91 -5.19 -0.76
CA SER A 76 -4.18 -6.40 -1.52
C SER A 76 -3.20 -6.55 -2.68
N ARG A 77 -2.63 -7.75 -2.82
CA ARG A 77 -1.82 -8.13 -3.97
C ARG A 77 -2.54 -9.23 -4.74
N TYR A 78 -2.86 -8.95 -5.98
CA TYR A 78 -3.28 -10.00 -6.92
C TYR A 78 -2.04 -10.76 -7.34
N SER A 79 -2.03 -12.07 -7.11
CA SER A 79 -0.99 -12.90 -7.70
C SER A 79 -1.24 -12.99 -9.20
N THR A 80 -0.26 -12.53 -9.98
CA THR A 80 -0.26 -12.72 -11.42
C THR A 80 0.85 -13.70 -11.77
N ASN A 81 0.59 -14.58 -12.74
CA ASN A 81 1.59 -15.53 -13.25
C ASN A 81 2.90 -14.81 -13.63
N ILE A 82 2.82 -13.57 -14.13
CA ILE A 82 3.99 -12.79 -14.53
C ILE A 82 4.87 -12.42 -13.33
N THR A 83 4.27 -11.96 -12.23
CA THR A 83 5.03 -11.64 -11.00
C THR A 83 5.63 -12.89 -10.35
N GLU A 84 4.89 -13.99 -10.32
CA GLU A 84 5.41 -15.27 -9.82
C GLU A 84 6.58 -15.75 -10.67
N LEU A 85 6.44 -15.76 -12.00
CA LEU A 85 7.52 -16.13 -12.92
C LEU A 85 8.74 -15.21 -12.81
N ARG A 86 8.55 -13.90 -12.59
CA ARG A 86 9.67 -12.97 -12.38
C ARG A 86 10.39 -13.25 -11.06
N LEU A 87 9.66 -13.57 -9.99
CA LEU A 87 10.23 -13.93 -8.69
C LEU A 87 10.89 -15.30 -8.71
N ASP A 88 10.32 -16.29 -9.40
CA ASP A 88 10.90 -17.61 -9.58
C ASP A 88 12.16 -17.57 -10.45
N ALA A 89 12.20 -16.68 -11.45
CA ALA A 89 13.39 -16.43 -12.26
C ALA A 89 14.49 -15.67 -11.49
N LEU A 90 14.15 -15.02 -10.38
CA LEU A 90 15.12 -14.38 -9.51
C LEU A 90 15.73 -15.44 -8.58
N ASP A 91 16.89 -15.97 -8.98
CA ASP A 91 17.76 -16.86 -8.18
C ASP A 91 18.32 -16.19 -6.89
N TYR A 92 17.71 -15.09 -6.46
CA TYR A 92 18.24 -14.18 -5.45
C TYR A 92 17.17 -13.84 -4.39
N PRO A 93 16.94 -14.70 -3.38
CA PRO A 93 15.94 -14.48 -2.34
C PRO A 93 16.14 -13.19 -1.53
N LYS A 94 17.34 -12.62 -1.56
CA LYS A 94 17.65 -11.33 -0.92
C LYS A 94 16.88 -10.16 -1.54
N ILE A 95 16.49 -10.22 -2.82
CA ILE A 95 15.77 -9.12 -3.44
C ILE A 95 14.33 -9.00 -2.94
N VAL A 96 13.71 -10.13 -2.62
CA VAL A 96 12.39 -10.16 -1.97
C VAL A 96 12.48 -9.50 -0.60
N ALA A 97 13.55 -9.77 0.15
CA ALA A 97 13.79 -9.13 1.44
C ALA A 97 14.01 -7.62 1.31
N GLU A 98 14.76 -7.16 0.31
CA GLU A 98 14.94 -5.73 0.02
C GLU A 98 13.61 -5.05 -0.34
N ALA A 99 12.83 -5.65 -1.24
CA ALA A 99 11.52 -5.17 -1.64
C ALA A 99 10.55 -5.05 -0.46
N LEU A 100 10.43 -6.09 0.36
CA LEU A 100 9.55 -6.08 1.53
C LEU A 100 10.03 -5.09 2.59
N LYS A 101 11.35 -4.94 2.78
CA LYS A 101 11.91 -3.93 3.68
C LYS A 101 11.59 -2.51 3.22
N LEU A 102 11.62 -2.26 1.91
CA LEU A 102 11.24 -0.98 1.34
C LEU A 102 9.76 -0.67 1.61
N VAL A 103 8.86 -1.62 1.33
CA VAL A 103 7.43 -1.47 1.61
C VAL A 103 7.17 -1.25 3.11
N ASP A 104 7.79 -2.04 3.98
CA ASP A 104 7.68 -1.90 5.44
C ASP A 104 8.16 -0.52 5.92
N THR A 105 9.24 0.01 5.33
CA THR A 105 9.73 1.37 5.63
C THR A 105 8.68 2.43 5.34
N HIS A 106 8.00 2.35 4.19
CA HIS A 106 6.94 3.28 3.84
C HIS A 106 5.70 3.12 4.74
N PHE A 107 5.29 1.90 5.07
CA PHE A 107 4.17 1.69 5.99
C PHE A 107 4.47 2.22 7.40
N ARG A 108 5.67 1.98 7.92
CA ARG A 108 6.12 2.49 9.24
C ARG A 108 6.39 4.01 9.27
N ALA A 109 6.41 4.68 8.12
CA ALA A 109 6.45 6.13 8.07
C ALA A 109 5.13 6.75 8.57
N ILE A 110 4.02 6.01 8.48
CA ILE A 110 2.72 6.38 9.05
C ILE A 110 2.72 5.98 10.53
N LYS A 111 2.96 6.96 11.42
CA LYS A 111 3.21 6.67 12.85
C LYS A 111 2.01 6.23 13.66
N SER A 112 0.80 6.52 13.18
CA SER A 112 -0.45 6.13 13.84
C SER A 112 -0.88 4.70 13.54
N LEU A 113 -0.20 4.02 12.61
CA LEU A 113 -0.55 2.70 12.14
C LEU A 113 -0.22 1.64 13.19
N HIS A 114 -1.22 0.85 13.58
CA HIS A 114 -1.12 -0.23 14.55
C HIS A 114 -1.20 -1.60 13.88
N GLU A 115 -1.95 -1.71 12.78
CA GLU A 115 -2.22 -2.96 12.10
C GLU A 115 -2.04 -2.83 10.58
N ILE A 116 -1.24 -3.73 10.01
CA ILE A 116 -1.05 -3.87 8.56
C ILE A 116 -1.60 -5.23 8.16
N ILE A 117 -2.59 -5.24 7.28
CA ILE A 117 -3.22 -6.45 6.77
C ILE A 117 -2.85 -6.60 5.31
N ILE A 118 -2.18 -7.68 4.94
CA ILE A 118 -1.84 -8.00 3.56
C ILE A 118 -2.74 -9.16 3.09
N ILE A 119 -3.58 -8.89 2.08
CA ILE A 119 -4.46 -9.88 1.47
C ILE A 119 -3.82 -10.35 0.17
N LEU A 120 -3.59 -11.65 0.06
CA LEU A 120 -3.16 -12.29 -1.18
C LEU A 120 -4.39 -12.80 -1.92
N VAL A 121 -4.62 -12.28 -3.11
CA VAL A 121 -5.74 -12.68 -3.97
C VAL A 121 -5.22 -13.56 -5.09
N TRP A 122 -5.64 -14.82 -5.08
CA TRP A 122 -5.28 -15.80 -6.11
C TRP A 122 -6.22 -15.67 -7.30
N CYS A 123 -5.70 -15.34 -8.48
CA CYS A 123 -6.46 -15.46 -9.71
C CYS A 123 -6.42 -16.93 -10.15
N SER A 124 -7.49 -17.68 -9.88
CA SER A 124 -7.69 -19.01 -10.48
C SER A 124 -7.90 -18.81 -11.98
N VAL A 125 -6.97 -19.27 -12.80
CA VAL A 125 -7.18 -19.36 -14.25
C VAL A 125 -8.25 -20.43 -14.48
N VAL A 126 -9.41 -20.04 -15.00
CA VAL A 126 -10.42 -20.95 -15.56
C VAL A 126 -10.10 -21.16 -17.03
#